data_AF-A0A6M2DLF7-F1
#
_entry.id   AF-A0A6M2DLF7-F1
#
_cell.length_a   1.000
_cell.length_b   1.000
_cell.length_c   1.000
_cell.angle_alpha   90.00
_cell.angle_beta   90.00
_cell.angle_gamma   90.00
#
_symmetry.space_group_name_H-M   'P 1'
#
loop_
_entity.id
_entity.type
_entity.pdbx_description
1 polymer ?
#
loop_
_entity_poly.entity_id
_entity_poly.type
_entity_poly.pdbx_seq_one_letter_code
_entity_poly.pdbx_strand_id
1 'polypeptide(L)'
;RAQQAFEIINKAWKTLENDDTRKKCMDIYDEAKGRTDLMIAEKRKKLKKDGKSTETIPEDDPDKYKHAVYVLMMKLFADMERRRQHLETRDMEERKRKREAEIEQEEKSTMEREWQKNFEESRQNRVDSWLNFQAGGSSKPGGKTKEKKVKKIKSFRPPKPKPESR
;
A
#
# COMPACT_ATOMS: atom_id res chain seq x y z
N ARG A 1 36.06 3.62 6.46
CA ARG A 1 36.39 2.19 6.71
C ARG A 1 36.36 1.84 8.20
N ALA A 2 37.13 2.52 9.06
CA ALA A 2 37.11 2.26 10.51
C ALA A 2 35.73 2.53 11.16
N GLN A 3 35.10 3.66 10.83
CA GLN A 3 33.77 4.02 11.33
C GLN A 3 32.71 2.97 11.00
N GLN A 4 32.63 2.55 9.74
CA GLN A 4 31.69 1.52 9.30
C GLN A 4 31.93 0.17 10.00
N ALA A 5 33.19 -0.23 10.16
CA ALA A 5 33.53 -1.46 10.90
C ALA A 5 33.08 -1.36 12.36
N PHE A 6 33.32 -0.22 13.01
CA PHE A 6 32.87 0.03 14.38
C PHE A 6 31.35 -0.03 14.49
N GLU A 7 30.62 0.60 13.56
CA GLU A 7 29.15 0.58 13.54
C GLU A 7 28.60 -0.84 13.38
N ILE A 8 29.19 -1.64 12.50
CA ILE A 8 28.79 -3.06 12.31
C ILE A 8 29.02 -3.86 13.59
N ILE A 9 30.20 -3.73 14.21
CA ILE A 9 30.53 -4.44 15.44
C ILE A 9 29.62 -4.01 16.58
N ASN A 10 29.39 -2.71 16.74
CA ASN A 10 28.50 -2.16 17.77
C ASN A 10 27.05 -2.65 17.57
N LYS A 11 26.57 -2.70 16.33
CA LYS A 11 25.25 -3.25 16.01
C LYS A 11 25.16 -4.73 16.35
N ALA A 12 26.16 -5.52 15.97
CA ALA A 12 26.22 -6.95 16.28
C ALA A 12 26.24 -7.18 17.80
N TRP A 13 27.06 -6.43 18.54
CA TRP A 13 27.16 -6.51 19.99
C TRP A 13 25.80 -6.24 20.65
N LYS A 14 25.13 -5.13 20.31
CA LYS A 14 23.78 -4.82 20.83
C LYS A 14 22.73 -5.87 20.48
N THR A 15 22.86 -6.50 19.31
CA THR A 15 21.93 -7.56 18.87
C THR A 15 22.14 -8.85 19.67
N LEU A 16 23.37 -9.13 20.10
CA LEU A 16 23.70 -10.32 20.88
C LEU A 16 23.59 -10.09 22.40
N GLU A 17 23.58 -8.84 22.84
CA GLU A 17 23.40 -8.45 24.25
C GLU A 17 21.97 -8.73 24.75
N ASN A 18 20.97 -8.57 23.89
CA ASN A 18 19.59 -8.91 24.22
C ASN A 18 19.34 -10.41 23.97
N ASP A 19 18.85 -11.11 25.00
CA ASP A 19 18.62 -12.55 24.97
C ASP A 19 17.60 -13.00 23.91
N ASP A 20 16.56 -12.20 23.64
CA ASP A 20 15.54 -12.54 22.64
C ASP A 20 16.11 -12.49 21.22
N THR A 21 16.89 -11.44 20.92
CA THR A 21 17.52 -11.29 19.61
C THR A 21 18.67 -12.27 19.44
N ARG A 22 19.43 -12.54 20.49
CA ARG A 22 20.44 -13.59 20.52
C ARG A 22 19.83 -14.96 20.26
N LYS A 23 18.72 -15.30 20.93
CA LYS A 23 18.01 -16.57 20.71
C LYS A 23 17.58 -16.72 19.25
N LYS A 24 17.00 -15.68 18.64
CA LYS A 24 16.65 -15.70 17.21
C LYS A 24 17.87 -15.94 16.31
N CYS A 25 19.02 -15.35 16.61
CA CYS A 25 20.25 -15.63 15.87
C CYS A 25 20.71 -17.08 16.02
N MET A 26 20.58 -17.66 17.22
CA MET A 26 20.91 -19.07 17.47
C MET A 26 19.92 -20.02 16.76
N ASP A 27 18.63 -19.71 16.77
CA ASP A 27 17.60 -20.50 16.06
C ASP A 27 17.91 -20.59 14.55
N ILE A 28 18.38 -19.48 13.94
CA ILE A 28 18.79 -19.46 12.53
C ILE A 28 20.03 -20.31 12.29
N TYR A 29 21.00 -20.30 13.23
CA TYR A 29 22.17 -21.16 13.16
C TYR A 29 21.79 -22.64 13.26
N ASP A 30 20.93 -23.00 14.21
CA ASP A 30 20.46 -24.37 14.40
C ASP A 30 19.66 -24.87 13.19
N GLU A 31 18.85 -24.00 12.59
CA GLU A 31 18.16 -24.30 11.33
C GLU A 31 19.15 -24.54 10.18
N ALA A 32 20.17 -23.69 10.03
CA ALA A 32 21.19 -23.88 9.02
C ALA A 32 21.91 -25.23 9.20
N LYS A 33 22.31 -25.54 10.44
CA LYS A 33 22.95 -26.81 10.78
C LYS A 33 22.06 -27.99 10.44
N GLY A 34 20.81 -27.98 10.90
CA GLY A 34 19.86 -29.07 10.66
C GLY A 34 19.55 -29.27 9.17
N ARG A 35 19.40 -28.19 8.39
CA ARG A 35 19.21 -28.29 6.93
C ARG A 35 20.45 -28.83 6.22
N THR A 36 21.65 -28.45 6.65
CA THR A 36 22.90 -29.01 6.12
C THR A 36 23.02 -30.51 6.44
N ASP A 37 22.68 -30.92 7.65
CA ASP A 37 22.70 -32.33 8.07
C ASP A 37 21.72 -33.18 7.25
N LEU A 38 20.49 -32.67 7.02
CA LEU A 38 19.50 -33.31 6.16
C LEU A 38 20.01 -33.45 4.72
N MET A 39 20.60 -32.39 4.16
CA MET A 39 21.19 -32.43 2.82
C MET A 39 22.30 -33.49 2.71
N ILE A 40 23.16 -33.61 3.72
CA ILE A 40 24.23 -34.62 3.76
C ILE A 40 23.62 -36.02 3.85
N ALA A 41 22.62 -36.22 4.71
CA ALA A 41 21.93 -37.50 4.83
C ALA A 41 21.27 -37.92 3.51
N GLU A 42 20.66 -36.99 2.78
CA GLU A 42 20.09 -37.23 1.46
C GLU A 42 21.16 -37.61 0.41
N LYS A 43 22.29 -36.90 0.39
CA LYS A 43 23.43 -37.24 -0.47
C LYS A 43 23.95 -38.65 -0.17
N ARG A 44 24.11 -39.01 1.11
CA ARG A 44 24.51 -40.37 1.53
C ARG A 44 23.50 -41.43 1.09
N LYS A 45 22.20 -41.16 1.27
CA LYS A 45 21.12 -42.07 0.85
C LYS A 45 21.14 -42.30 -0.66
N LYS A 46 21.40 -41.24 -1.44
CA LYS A 46 21.51 -41.32 -2.90
C LYS A 46 22.73 -42.15 -3.34
N LEU A 47 23.91 -41.90 -2.77
CA LEU A 47 25.11 -42.68 -3.07
C LEU A 47 24.94 -44.18 -2.75
N LYS A 48 24.24 -44.50 -1.66
CA LYS A 48 23.89 -45.89 -1.32
C LYS A 48 22.95 -46.51 -2.37
N LYS A 49 21.96 -45.76 -2.87
CA LYS A 49 21.05 -46.22 -3.92
C LYS A 49 21.76 -46.45 -5.25
N ASP A 50 22.74 -45.60 -5.57
CA ASP A 50 23.50 -45.66 -6.81
C ASP A 50 24.66 -46.68 -6.76
N GLY A 51 24.77 -47.47 -5.68
CA GLY A 51 25.82 -48.47 -5.50
C GLY A 51 27.21 -47.90 -5.22
N LYS A 52 27.33 -46.59 -4.97
CA LYS A 52 28.58 -45.86 -4.72
C LYS A 52 28.78 -45.55 -3.23
N SER A 53 28.42 -46.48 -2.36
CA SER A 53 28.43 -46.26 -0.90
C SER A 53 29.81 -46.00 -0.29
N THR A 54 30.88 -46.29 -1.02
CA THR A 54 32.29 -46.04 -0.62
C THR A 54 32.80 -44.66 -1.03
N GLU A 55 32.06 -43.89 -1.84
CA GLU A 55 32.47 -42.56 -2.26
C GLU A 55 32.26 -41.55 -1.11
N THR A 56 33.33 -40.84 -0.74
CA THR A 56 33.29 -39.83 0.33
C THR A 56 32.57 -38.58 -0.12
N ILE A 57 31.72 -38.02 0.73
CA ILE A 57 31.02 -36.77 0.45
C ILE A 57 31.96 -35.60 0.79
N PRO A 58 31.97 -34.49 0.00
CA PRO A 58 32.81 -33.34 0.30
C PRO A 58 32.58 -32.76 1.71
N GLU A 59 31.35 -32.76 2.20
CA GLU A 59 30.98 -32.29 3.53
C GLU A 59 31.36 -33.24 4.68
N ASP A 60 32.02 -34.37 4.41
CA ASP A 60 32.61 -35.24 5.45
C ASP A 60 33.89 -34.62 6.05
N ASP A 61 34.50 -33.69 5.31
CA ASP A 61 35.56 -32.82 5.81
C ASP A 61 34.95 -31.73 6.73
N PRO A 62 35.42 -31.62 7.99
CA PRO A 62 34.93 -30.62 8.94
C PRO A 62 34.96 -29.18 8.41
N ASP A 63 35.93 -28.81 7.59
CA ASP A 63 36.05 -27.43 7.09
C ASP A 63 35.02 -27.14 6.01
N LYS A 64 34.75 -28.12 5.14
CA LYS A 64 33.69 -28.02 4.13
C LYS A 64 32.30 -28.04 4.77
N TYR A 65 32.10 -28.82 5.83
CA TYR A 65 30.87 -28.79 6.62
C TYR A 65 30.62 -27.41 7.23
N LYS A 66 31.61 -26.85 7.93
CA LYS A 66 31.52 -25.51 8.52
C LYS A 66 31.21 -24.46 7.47
N HIS A 67 31.85 -24.55 6.30
CA HIS A 67 31.58 -23.64 5.19
C HIS A 67 30.14 -23.78 4.65
N ALA A 68 29.64 -25.01 4.48
CA ALA A 68 28.27 -25.26 4.04
C ALA A 68 27.23 -24.68 5.02
N VAL A 69 27.43 -24.90 6.33
CA VAL A 69 26.58 -24.30 7.37
C VAL A 69 26.66 -22.77 7.32
N TYR A 70 27.86 -22.19 7.20
CA TYR A 70 28.05 -20.74 7.10
C TYR A 70 27.30 -20.12 5.91
N VAL A 71 27.44 -20.71 4.71
CA VAL A 71 26.77 -20.23 3.49
C VAL A 71 25.25 -20.29 3.65
N LEU A 72 24.74 -21.39 4.20
CA LEU A 72 23.30 -21.55 4.41
C LEU A 72 22.77 -20.58 5.47
N MET A 73 23.50 -20.40 6.57
CA MET A 73 23.19 -19.40 7.60
C MET A 73 23.11 -17.99 7.00
N MET A 74 24.11 -17.58 6.21
CA MET A 74 24.08 -16.28 5.52
C MET A 74 22.85 -16.12 4.62
N LYS A 75 22.48 -17.18 3.89
CA LYS A 75 21.28 -17.19 3.04
C LYS A 75 20.00 -17.02 3.86
N LEU A 76 19.86 -17.73 4.98
CA LEU A 76 18.70 -17.61 5.87
C LEU A 76 18.57 -16.20 6.44
N PHE A 77 19.67 -15.59 6.89
CA PHE A 77 19.66 -14.20 7.36
C PHE A 77 19.23 -13.23 6.25
N ALA A 78 19.75 -13.40 5.02
CA ALA A 78 19.38 -12.56 3.89
C ALA A 78 17.89 -12.70 3.52
N ASP A 79 17.36 -13.92 3.54
CA ASP A 79 15.95 -14.20 3.23
C ASP A 79 15.01 -13.63 4.30
N MET A 80 15.39 -13.72 5.58
CA MET A 80 14.67 -13.10 6.70
C MET A 80 14.64 -11.58 6.60
N GLU A 81 15.77 -10.95 6.26
CA GLU A 81 15.85 -9.50 6.09
C GLU A 81 15.01 -9.03 4.88
N ARG A 82 15.04 -9.77 3.76
CA ARG A 82 14.18 -9.49 2.62
C ARG A 82 12.70 -9.59 3.00
N ARG A 83 12.32 -10.60 3.79
CA ARG A 83 10.95 -10.77 4.28
C ARG A 83 10.53 -9.63 5.20
N ARG A 84 11.41 -9.17 6.09
CA ARG A 84 11.18 -8.01 6.96
C ARG A 84 10.89 -6.75 6.14
N GLN A 85 11.75 -6.45 5.16
CA GLN A 85 11.58 -5.28 4.29
C GLN A 85 10.26 -5.34 3.50
N HIS A 86 9.90 -6.50 2.96
CA HIS A 86 8.64 -6.66 2.25
C HIS A 86 7.42 -6.42 3.15
N LEU A 87 7.45 -6.91 4.38
CA LEU A 87 6.37 -6.67 5.36
C LEU A 87 6.27 -5.20 5.73
N GLU A 88 7.40 -4.53 5.98
CA GLU A 88 7.44 -3.10 6.31
C GLU A 88 6.92 -2.23 5.16
N THR A 89 7.30 -2.53 3.92
CA THR A 89 6.79 -1.84 2.74
C THR A 89 5.28 -2.01 2.62
N ARG A 90 4.78 -3.25 2.74
CA ARG A 90 3.35 -3.54 2.68
C ARG A 90 2.57 -2.80 3.77
N ASP A 91 3.04 -2.84 5.01
CA ASP A 91 2.38 -2.17 6.13
C ASP A 91 2.38 -0.63 5.95
N MET A 92 3.46 -0.06 5.40
CA MET A 92 3.52 1.36 5.06
C MET A 92 2.53 1.73 3.95
N GLU A 93 2.45 0.92 2.89
CA GLU A 93 1.50 1.12 1.80
C GLU A 93 0.05 1.01 2.28
N GLU A 94 -0.25 0.06 3.17
CA GLU A 94 -1.58 -0.10 3.76
C GLU A 94 -1.97 1.11 4.62
N ARG A 95 -1.05 1.60 5.47
CA ARG A 95 -1.27 2.83 6.24
C ARG A 95 -1.50 4.04 5.33
N LYS A 96 -0.73 4.15 4.24
CA LYS A 96 -0.90 5.23 3.26
C LYS A 96 -2.27 5.15 2.59
N ARG A 97 -2.67 3.97 2.11
CA ARG A 97 -3.98 3.76 1.48
C ARG A 97 -5.13 4.07 2.44
N LYS A 98 -5.03 3.63 3.70
CA LYS A 98 -6.05 3.92 4.72
C LYS A 98 -6.19 5.42 4.95
N ARG A 99 -5.07 6.14 5.06
CA ARG A 99 -5.06 7.59 5.23
C ARG A 99 -5.64 8.32 4.03
N GLU A 100 -5.29 7.91 2.81
CA GLU A 100 -5.84 8.48 1.58
C GLU A 100 -7.36 8.27 1.49
N ALA A 101 -7.85 7.08 1.86
CA ALA A 101 -9.28 6.79 1.90
C ALA A 101 -10.03 7.61 2.97
N GLU A 102 -9.44 7.81 4.15
CA GLU A 102 -10.00 8.67 5.21
C GLU A 102 -10.12 10.13 4.73
N ILE A 103 -9.09 10.64 4.06
CA ILE A 103 -9.10 11.99 3.49
C ILE A 103 -10.16 12.12 2.39
N GLU A 104 -10.23 11.16 1.46
CA GLU A 104 -11.23 11.19 0.39
C GLU A 104 -12.66 11.10 0.94
N GLN A 105 -12.88 10.32 2.01
CA GLN A 105 -14.18 10.25 2.67
C GLN A 105 -14.53 11.58 3.37
N GLU A 106 -13.57 12.21 4.03
CA GLU A 106 -13.75 13.51 4.65
C GLU A 106 -14.08 14.57 3.58
N GLU A 107 -13.33 14.63 2.49
CA GLU A 107 -13.59 15.52 1.34
C GLU A 107 -14.95 15.29 0.70
N LYS A 108 -15.37 14.03 0.51
CA LYS A 108 -16.72 13.70 0.02
C LYS A 108 -17.79 14.19 0.99
N SER A 109 -17.59 13.99 2.29
CA SER A 109 -18.55 14.42 3.32
C SER A 109 -18.66 15.94 3.40
N THR A 110 -17.55 16.67 3.25
CA THR A 110 -17.56 18.13 3.27
C THR A 110 -18.21 18.68 2.01
N MET A 111 -17.89 18.13 0.84
CA MET A 111 -18.51 18.48 -0.45
C MET A 111 -20.02 18.21 -0.43
N GLU A 112 -20.47 17.08 0.11
CA GLU A 112 -21.90 16.76 0.22
C GLU A 112 -22.62 17.69 1.19
N ARG A 113 -22.00 18.02 2.33
CA ARG A 113 -22.56 18.98 3.30
C ARG A 113 -22.66 20.38 2.71
N GLU A 114 -21.65 20.82 1.97
CA GLU A 114 -21.67 22.11 1.26
C GLU A 114 -22.72 22.12 0.16
N TRP A 115 -22.84 21.04 -0.60
CA TRP A 115 -23.87 20.89 -1.62
C TRP A 115 -25.27 20.95 -1.03
N GLN A 116 -25.54 20.22 0.07
CA GLN A 116 -26.84 20.25 0.76
C GLN A 116 -27.17 21.64 1.27
N LYS A 117 -26.20 22.34 1.89
CA LYS A 117 -26.38 23.71 2.36
C LYS A 117 -26.74 24.65 1.21
N ASN A 118 -25.98 24.61 0.11
CA ASN A 118 -26.23 25.45 -1.07
C ASN A 118 -27.58 25.11 -1.74
N PHE A 119 -27.94 23.83 -1.79
CA PHE A 119 -29.23 23.38 -2.32
C PHE A 119 -30.40 23.90 -1.48
N GLU A 120 -30.29 23.85 -0.14
CA GLU A 120 -31.32 24.32 0.76
C GLU A 120 -31.43 25.85 0.77
N GLU A 121 -30.31 26.57 0.83
CA GLU A 121 -30.29 28.04 0.77
C GLU A 121 -30.86 28.56 -0.55
N SER A 122 -30.60 27.86 -1.67
CA SER A 122 -31.20 28.20 -2.97
C SER A 122 -32.67 27.77 -3.11
N ARG A 123 -33.25 27.04 -2.15
CA ARG A 123 -34.63 26.54 -2.23
C ARG A 123 -35.61 27.68 -2.41
N GLN A 124 -35.55 28.74 -1.59
CA GLN A 124 -36.50 29.84 -1.69
C GLN A 124 -36.41 30.53 -3.06
N ASN A 125 -35.19 30.84 -3.52
CA ASN A 125 -34.96 31.42 -4.85
C ASN A 125 -35.47 30.52 -5.99
N ARG A 126 -35.31 29.19 -5.86
CA ARG A 126 -35.83 28.21 -6.82
C ARG A 126 -37.37 28.15 -6.79
N VAL A 127 -37.98 28.15 -5.61
CA VAL A 127 -39.44 28.19 -5.43
C VAL A 127 -40.01 29.48 -6.00
N ASP A 128 -39.43 30.64 -5.69
CA ASP A 128 -39.88 31.94 -6.21
C ASP A 128 -39.75 32.01 -7.73
N SER A 129 -38.65 31.50 -8.29
CA SER A 129 -38.46 31.40 -9.75
C SER A 129 -39.51 30.50 -10.40
N TRP A 130 -39.84 29.37 -9.76
CA TRP A 130 -40.86 28.44 -10.25
C TRP A 130 -42.28 29.01 -10.15
N LEU A 131 -42.63 29.66 -9.03
CA LEU A 131 -43.90 30.36 -8.86
C LEU A 131 -44.06 31.48 -9.89
N ASN A 132 -42.99 32.25 -10.15
CA ASN A 132 -42.98 33.29 -11.18
C ASN A 132 -43.13 32.71 -12.60
N PHE A 133 -42.50 31.56 -12.88
CA PHE A 133 -42.67 30.86 -14.15
C PHE A 133 -44.10 30.35 -14.33
N GLN A 134 -44.69 29.76 -13.28
CA GLN A 134 -46.08 29.29 -13.31
C GLN A 134 -47.07 30.46 -13.44
N ALA A 135 -46.85 31.55 -12.68
CA ALA A 135 -47.65 32.76 -12.77
C ALA A 135 -47.57 33.42 -14.15
N GLY A 136 -46.40 33.37 -14.80
CA GLY A 136 -46.20 33.77 -16.20
C GLY A 136 -46.77 32.79 -17.23
N GLY A 137 -47.08 31.55 -16.83
CA GLY A 137 -47.72 30.51 -17.65
C GLY A 137 -49.24 30.45 -17.54
N SER A 138 -49.84 31.03 -16.48
CA SER A 138 -51.30 31.01 -16.26
C SER A 138 -52.01 32.35 -16.48
N SER A 139 -51.32 33.40 -16.96
CA SER A 139 -52.00 34.65 -17.34
C SER A 139 -52.19 34.76 -18.86
N LYS A 140 -53.41 34.49 -19.33
CA LYS A 140 -53.95 35.02 -20.59
C LYS A 140 -53.83 36.57 -20.62
N PRO A 141 -53.87 37.20 -21.81
CA PRO A 141 -53.32 38.52 -22.08
C PRO A 141 -54.21 39.62 -21.48
N GLY A 142 -53.62 40.49 -20.65
CA GLY A 142 -54.29 41.71 -20.21
C GLY A 142 -53.93 42.07 -18.78
N GLY A 143 -52.87 42.86 -18.60
CA GLY A 143 -52.52 43.40 -17.28
C GLY A 143 -51.18 44.10 -17.29
N LYS A 144 -51.18 45.36 -17.75
CA LYS A 144 -50.00 46.22 -17.76
C LYS A 144 -49.57 46.56 -16.33
N THR A 145 -48.28 46.39 -16.02
CA THR A 145 -47.58 47.31 -15.10
C THR A 145 -46.13 47.54 -15.52
N LYS A 146 -45.94 48.71 -16.12
CA LYS A 146 -44.79 49.64 -16.12
C LYS A 146 -43.36 49.11 -16.34
N GLU A 147 -42.91 49.41 -17.56
CA GLU A 147 -41.55 49.65 -18.04
C GLU A 147 -40.46 49.95 -17.00
N LYS A 148 -39.37 49.15 -17.05
CA LYS A 148 -37.99 49.67 -17.03
C LYS A 148 -37.24 49.07 -18.23
N LYS A 149 -36.84 49.94 -19.16
CA LYS A 149 -35.99 49.62 -20.31
C LYS A 149 -34.65 49.02 -19.87
N VAL A 150 -34.37 47.76 -20.24
CA VAL A 150 -33.00 47.30 -20.54
C VAL A 150 -33.02 46.31 -21.72
N LYS A 151 -32.45 46.78 -22.84
CA LYS A 151 -31.76 46.06 -23.93
C LYS A 151 -32.26 44.64 -24.30
N LYS A 152 -32.93 44.56 -25.45
CA LYS A 152 -33.03 43.45 -26.42
C LYS A 152 -32.08 42.26 -26.13
N ILE A 153 -32.54 41.31 -25.30
CA ILE A 153 -31.87 40.02 -25.08
C ILE A 153 -32.14 39.15 -26.30
N LYS A 154 -31.06 38.85 -27.04
CA LYS A 154 -31.04 37.80 -28.06
C LYS A 154 -31.57 36.52 -27.42
N SER A 155 -32.58 35.93 -28.06
CA SER A 155 -33.04 34.54 -27.92
C SER A 155 -32.12 33.67 -27.05
N PHE A 156 -32.60 33.30 -25.86
CA PHE A 156 -31.95 32.33 -24.99
C PHE A 156 -32.01 30.96 -25.66
N ARG A 157 -31.05 30.68 -26.54
CA ARG A 157 -30.79 29.35 -27.07
C ARG A 157 -29.94 28.62 -26.04
N PRO A 158 -30.42 27.50 -25.46
CA PRO A 158 -29.60 26.68 -24.60
C PRO A 158 -28.30 26.29 -25.33
N PRO A 159 -27.13 26.37 -24.68
CA PRO A 159 -25.90 25.84 -25.27
C PRO A 159 -26.10 24.36 -25.60
N LYS A 160 -25.75 23.94 -26.82
CA LYS A 160 -25.79 22.52 -27.20
C LYS A 160 -24.93 21.73 -26.20
N PRO A 161 -25.45 20.64 -25.60
CA PRO A 161 -24.62 19.79 -24.76
C PRO A 161 -23.50 19.20 -25.61
N LYS A 162 -22.25 19.46 -25.23
CA LYS A 162 -21.10 18.75 -25.79
C LYS A 162 -21.09 17.36 -25.14
N PRO A 163 -21.06 16.26 -25.90
CA PRO A 163 -20.81 14.96 -25.32
C PRO A 163 -19.40 14.98 -24.69
N GLU A 164 -19.30 14.63 -23.42
CA GLU A 164 -18.01 14.34 -22.79
C GLU A 164 -17.35 13.19 -23.56
N SER A 165 -16.08 13.37 -23.94
CA SER A 165 -15.29 12.27 -24.47
C SER A 165 -15.06 11.27 -23.35
N ARG A 166 -15.65 10.10 -23.50
CA ARG A 166 -15.12 8.88 -22.87
C ARG A 166 -13.77 8.52 -23.48
#